data_AF-A0A8R2D832-F1
#
_entry.id   AF-A0A8R2D832-F1
#
_cell.length_a   1.000
_cell.length_b   1.000
_cell.length_c   1.000
_cell.angle_alpha   90.00
_cell.angle_beta   90.00
_cell.angle_gamma   90.00
#
_symmetry.space_group_name_H-M   'P 1'
#
loop_
_entity.id
_entity.type
_entity.pdbx_description
1 polymer ?
#
loop_
_entity_poly.entity_id
_entity_poly.type
_entity_poly.pdbx_seq_one_letter_code
_entity_poly.pdbx_strand_id
1 'polypeptide(L)'
;MILNDAIKNFSEFPALGLVLAVMLGIGVAEKTGYFDKLMVQVVHKAPQKIIIPVIILIGILGNAAGDAAPIVLPPLTAMVFIKLGYHPIAGLAMAYAAAIGGFSANFMIGMADALLYAFTEPAAKIVADDVHINVAMNWYFIAASVIVLLPAVYWVTMRFVIPRLGKFDASQSDIQVNDANSRLTPQENRALFWANISFFVVIALIIICAIPQNSFLRNAKTGSLLNDAPIINGVGLLILILFLVPGLVYGVMMKKFRSTKDLGKDAC
;
A
#
# COMPACT_ATOMS: atom_id res chain seq x y z
N MET A 1 -39.05 -6.81 7.69
CA MET A 1 -39.66 -7.07 6.37
C MET A 1 -38.50 -7.00 5.39
N ILE A 2 -38.01 -8.11 4.83
CA ILE A 2 -36.70 -8.15 4.14
C ILE A 2 -36.55 -7.03 3.07
N LEU A 3 -37.63 -6.73 2.35
CA LEU A 3 -37.63 -5.69 1.31
C LEU A 3 -37.54 -4.24 1.86
N ASN A 4 -38.08 -3.98 3.06
CA ASN A 4 -37.99 -2.66 3.70
C ASN A 4 -36.62 -2.43 4.32
N ASP A 5 -36.01 -3.48 4.85
CA ASP A 5 -34.75 -3.39 5.60
C ASP A 5 -33.53 -3.51 4.67
N ALA A 6 -33.70 -3.95 3.41
CA ALA A 6 -32.60 -4.18 2.47
C ALA A 6 -31.71 -2.95 2.24
N ILE A 7 -32.30 -1.78 1.94
CA ILE A 7 -31.54 -0.55 1.69
C ILE A 7 -30.87 -0.07 2.99
N LYS A 8 -31.60 -0.15 4.11
CA LYS A 8 -31.10 0.27 5.43
C LYS A 8 -29.90 -0.58 5.84
N ASN A 9 -30.02 -1.90 5.78
CA ASN A 9 -28.95 -2.84 6.09
C ASN A 9 -27.72 -2.65 5.19
N PHE A 10 -27.92 -2.31 3.91
CA PHE A 10 -26.82 -1.99 3.01
C PHE A 10 -26.13 -0.67 3.40
N SER A 11 -26.88 0.40 3.65
CA SER A 11 -26.32 1.72 3.98
C SER A 11 -25.67 1.78 5.37
N GLU A 12 -26.18 1.00 6.33
CA GLU A 12 -25.67 0.91 7.69
C GLU A 12 -24.54 -0.12 7.82
N PHE A 13 -24.18 -0.81 6.73
CA PHE A 13 -23.09 -1.77 6.74
C PHE A 13 -21.76 -1.05 7.03
N PRO A 14 -21.08 -1.34 8.16
CA PRO A 14 -19.93 -0.54 8.61
C PRO A 14 -18.79 -0.45 7.59
N ALA A 15 -18.59 -1.50 6.78
CA ALA A 15 -17.52 -1.53 5.80
C ALA A 15 -17.77 -0.58 4.61
N LEU A 16 -19.03 -0.28 4.27
CA LEU A 16 -19.36 0.48 3.07
C LEU A 16 -18.76 1.89 3.12
N GLY A 17 -19.06 2.66 4.17
CA GLY A 17 -18.56 4.03 4.31
C GLY A 17 -17.04 4.08 4.45
N LEU A 18 -16.47 3.12 5.18
CA LEU A 18 -15.03 3.01 5.42
C LEU A 18 -14.26 2.76 4.12
N VAL A 19 -14.69 1.76 3.33
CA VAL A 19 -14.03 1.40 2.07
C VAL A 19 -14.13 2.54 1.07
N LEU A 20 -15.31 3.15 0.92
CA LEU A 20 -15.49 4.27 -0.03
C LEU A 20 -14.58 5.45 0.30
N ALA A 21 -14.46 5.83 1.58
CA ALA A 21 -13.56 6.90 2.00
C ALA A 21 -12.09 6.56 1.72
N VAL A 22 -11.65 5.35 2.07
CA VAL A 22 -10.27 4.93 1.85
C VAL A 22 -9.92 4.83 0.35
N MET A 23 -10.83 4.27 -0.45
CA MET A 23 -10.68 4.16 -1.90
C MET A 23 -10.59 5.51 -2.59
N LEU A 24 -11.30 6.52 -2.10
CA LEU A 24 -11.16 7.87 -2.63
C LEU A 24 -9.73 8.40 -2.47
N GLY A 25 -9.10 8.20 -1.31
CA GLY A 25 -7.73 8.65 -1.06
C GLY A 25 -6.68 7.87 -1.85
N ILE A 26 -6.77 6.53 -1.83
CA ILE A 26 -5.84 5.65 -2.54
C ILE A 26 -5.99 5.80 -4.06
N GLY A 27 -7.22 5.85 -4.57
CA GLY A 27 -7.51 5.98 -6.00
C GLY A 27 -6.93 7.24 -6.61
N VAL A 28 -6.94 8.37 -5.91
CA VAL A 28 -6.27 9.61 -6.38
C VAL A 28 -4.76 9.42 -6.50
N ALA A 29 -4.12 8.81 -5.50
CA ALA A 29 -2.69 8.53 -5.54
C ALA A 29 -2.31 7.53 -6.65
N GLU A 30 -3.16 6.52 -6.87
CA GLU A 30 -2.96 5.53 -7.92
C GLU A 30 -3.13 6.12 -9.33
N LYS A 31 -4.22 6.85 -9.59
CA LYS A 31 -4.51 7.47 -10.90
C LYS A 31 -3.50 8.54 -11.28
N THR A 32 -2.96 9.25 -10.29
CA THR A 32 -1.86 10.19 -10.53
C THR A 32 -0.55 9.48 -10.86
N GLY A 33 -0.44 8.18 -10.64
CA GLY A 33 0.77 7.37 -10.86
C GLY A 33 1.81 7.60 -9.77
N TYR A 34 1.42 8.10 -8.60
CA TYR A 34 2.33 8.34 -7.48
C TYR A 34 2.97 7.02 -7.03
N PHE A 35 2.16 5.98 -6.81
CA PHE A 35 2.65 4.69 -6.34
C PHE A 35 3.55 3.99 -7.36
N ASP A 36 3.17 3.96 -8.63
CA ASP A 36 3.99 3.37 -9.70
C ASP A 36 5.39 3.98 -9.71
N LYS A 37 5.45 5.32 -9.65
CA LYS A 37 6.69 6.08 -9.76
C LYS A 37 7.51 6.00 -8.48
N LEU A 38 6.86 5.89 -7.32
CA LEU A 38 7.51 5.60 -6.04
C LEU A 38 8.22 4.23 -6.08
N MET A 39 7.53 3.17 -6.51
CA MET A 39 8.13 1.83 -6.62
C MET A 39 9.33 1.83 -7.58
N VAL A 40 9.18 2.48 -8.74
CA VAL A 40 10.28 2.69 -9.70
C VAL A 40 11.47 3.39 -9.03
N GLN A 41 11.23 4.46 -8.26
CA GLN A 41 12.28 5.22 -7.60
C GLN A 41 13.05 4.38 -6.58
N VAL A 42 12.33 3.61 -5.75
CA VAL A 42 12.95 2.82 -4.68
C VAL A 42 13.84 1.75 -5.28
N VAL A 43 13.38 1.03 -6.32
CA VAL A 43 14.20 0.00 -6.95
C VAL A 43 15.42 0.59 -7.69
N HIS A 44 15.28 1.76 -8.32
CA HIS A 44 16.42 2.43 -8.96
C HIS A 44 17.48 2.94 -7.97
N LYS A 45 17.06 3.34 -6.77
CA LYS A 45 17.98 3.81 -5.72
C LYS A 45 18.54 2.67 -4.86
N ALA A 46 18.00 1.46 -4.98
CA ALA A 46 18.42 0.32 -4.18
C ALA A 46 19.87 -0.09 -4.52
N PRO A 47 20.74 -0.33 -3.52
CA PRO A 47 22.08 -0.86 -3.76
C PRO A 47 22.02 -2.25 -4.40
N GLN A 48 22.90 -2.51 -5.38
CA GLN A 48 22.94 -3.80 -6.09
C GLN A 48 23.02 -5.03 -5.17
N LYS A 49 23.70 -4.90 -4.01
CA LYS A 49 23.84 -6.00 -3.03
C LYS A 49 22.53 -6.41 -2.35
N ILE A 50 21.58 -5.50 -2.21
CA ILE A 50 20.31 -5.70 -1.49
C ILE A 50 19.08 -5.46 -2.36
N ILE A 51 19.26 -5.32 -3.68
CA ILE A 51 18.15 -4.99 -4.58
C ILE A 51 17.04 -6.04 -4.57
N ILE A 52 17.39 -7.33 -4.47
CA ILE A 52 16.41 -8.42 -4.40
C ILE A 52 15.56 -8.36 -3.12
N PRO A 53 16.13 -8.31 -1.90
CA PRO A 53 15.32 -8.16 -0.69
C PRO A 53 14.54 -6.84 -0.66
N VAL A 54 15.06 -5.75 -1.25
CA VAL A 54 14.32 -4.49 -1.40
C VAL A 54 13.09 -4.68 -2.29
N ILE A 55 13.22 -5.34 -3.45
CA ILE A 55 12.09 -5.62 -4.34
C ILE A 55 11.02 -6.48 -3.63
N ILE A 56 11.45 -7.53 -2.92
CA ILE A 56 10.53 -8.39 -2.15
C ILE A 56 9.78 -7.56 -1.11
N LEU A 57 10.50 -6.71 -0.36
CA LEU A 57 9.91 -5.86 0.67
C LEU A 57 8.89 -4.88 0.07
N ILE A 58 9.21 -4.24 -1.06
CA ILE A 58 8.27 -3.36 -1.77
C ILE A 58 7.04 -4.15 -2.24
N GLY A 59 7.22 -5.39 -2.71
CA GLY A 59 6.12 -6.25 -3.09
C GLY A 59 5.18 -6.50 -1.91
N ILE A 60 5.72 -6.93 -0.77
CA ILE A 60 4.95 -7.22 0.44
C ILE A 60 4.22 -5.95 0.95
N LEU A 61 4.95 -4.84 1.11
CA LEU A 61 4.39 -3.58 1.60
C LEU A 61 3.48 -2.88 0.57
N GLY A 62 3.54 -3.32 -0.68
CA GLY A 62 2.87 -2.72 -1.82
C GLY A 62 1.35 -2.79 -1.76
N ASN A 63 0.75 -3.62 -0.90
CA ASN A 63 -0.71 -3.63 -0.71
C ASN A 63 -1.25 -2.25 -0.29
N ALA A 64 -0.44 -1.48 0.45
CA ALA A 64 -0.87 -0.18 0.96
C ALA A 64 -1.11 0.82 -0.17
N ALA A 65 -0.52 0.55 -1.33
CA ALA A 65 -0.60 1.32 -2.56
C ALA A 65 -1.69 0.83 -3.53
N GLY A 66 -2.63 -0.02 -3.06
CA GLY A 66 -3.68 -0.59 -3.91
C GLY A 66 -3.14 -1.64 -4.87
N ASP A 67 -3.54 -1.57 -6.13
CA ASP A 67 -3.24 -2.59 -7.15
C ASP A 67 -1.94 -2.31 -7.94
N ALA A 68 -1.22 -1.25 -7.60
CA ALA A 68 0.01 -0.86 -8.28
C ALA A 68 1.12 -1.92 -8.17
N ALA A 69 1.29 -2.56 -7.00
CA ALA A 69 2.38 -3.50 -6.75
C ALA A 69 2.35 -4.75 -7.66
N PRO A 70 1.24 -5.50 -7.78
CA PRO A 70 1.19 -6.66 -8.66
C PRO A 70 1.29 -6.31 -10.15
N ILE A 71 1.03 -5.06 -10.54
CA ILE A 71 1.05 -4.62 -11.95
C ILE A 71 2.43 -4.07 -12.35
N VAL A 72 3.02 -3.20 -11.52
CA VAL A 72 4.24 -2.43 -11.86
C VAL A 72 5.52 -3.18 -11.50
N LEU A 73 5.51 -3.91 -10.38
CA LEU A 73 6.71 -4.51 -9.84
C LEU A 73 7.24 -5.70 -10.67
N PRO A 74 6.41 -6.58 -11.25
CA PRO A 74 6.90 -7.71 -12.06
C PRO A 74 7.70 -7.32 -13.30
N PRO A 75 7.25 -6.41 -14.20
CA PRO A 75 8.05 -6.01 -15.36
C PRO A 75 9.34 -5.28 -14.94
N LEU A 76 9.27 -4.46 -13.89
CA LEU A 76 10.44 -3.75 -13.38
C LEU A 76 11.49 -4.69 -12.80
N THR A 77 11.06 -5.72 -12.07
CA THR A 77 11.95 -6.74 -11.50
C THR A 77 12.56 -7.63 -12.58
N ALA A 78 11.80 -7.96 -13.63
CA ALA A 78 12.33 -8.70 -14.78
C ALA A 78 13.52 -7.96 -15.42
N MET A 79 13.41 -6.64 -15.61
CA MET A 79 14.51 -5.82 -16.14
C MET A 79 15.74 -5.79 -15.21
N VAL A 80 15.52 -5.70 -13.90
CA VAL A 80 16.59 -5.77 -12.90
C VAL A 80 17.29 -7.13 -12.95
N PHE A 81 16.54 -8.21 -13.09
CA PHE A 81 17.08 -9.56 -13.14
C PHE A 81 17.96 -9.80 -14.37
N ILE A 82 17.56 -9.28 -15.54
CA ILE A 82 18.40 -9.31 -16.74
C ILE A 82 19.76 -8.63 -16.48
N LYS A 83 19.75 -7.45 -15.84
CA LYS A 83 20.98 -6.70 -15.50
C LYS A 83 21.86 -7.42 -14.48
N LEU A 84 21.28 -8.27 -13.64
CA LEU A 84 22.00 -9.10 -12.67
C LEU A 84 22.47 -10.45 -13.25
N GLY A 85 22.12 -10.76 -14.51
CA GLY A 85 22.44 -12.02 -15.17
C GLY A 85 21.52 -13.19 -14.79
N TYR A 86 20.38 -12.91 -14.16
CA TYR A 86 19.36 -13.91 -13.83
C TYR A 86 18.26 -13.97 -14.89
N HIS A 87 17.56 -15.11 -14.95
CA HIS A 87 16.42 -15.27 -15.84
C HIS A 87 15.27 -14.29 -15.48
N PRO A 88 14.74 -13.49 -16.43
CA PRO A 88 13.72 -12.47 -16.15
C PRO A 88 12.44 -13.05 -15.54
N ILE A 89 12.03 -14.26 -15.97
CA ILE A 89 10.90 -14.99 -15.39
C ILE A 89 11.07 -15.22 -13.88
N ALA A 90 12.29 -15.46 -13.39
CA ALA A 90 12.55 -15.62 -11.96
C ALA A 90 12.21 -14.33 -11.19
N GLY A 91 12.59 -13.19 -11.76
CA GLY A 91 12.29 -11.87 -11.21
C GLY A 91 10.80 -11.56 -11.24
N LEU A 92 10.13 -11.83 -12.36
CA LEU A 92 8.69 -11.65 -12.53
C LEU A 92 7.91 -12.49 -11.51
N ALA A 93 8.23 -13.78 -11.42
CA ALA A 93 7.58 -14.70 -10.48
C ALA A 93 7.82 -14.30 -9.02
N MET A 94 9.04 -13.87 -8.67
CA MET A 94 9.37 -13.42 -7.33
C MET A 94 8.62 -12.14 -6.95
N ALA A 95 8.59 -11.13 -7.81
CA ALA A 95 7.87 -9.89 -7.55
C ALA A 95 6.36 -10.12 -7.44
N TYR A 96 5.80 -10.96 -8.32
CA TYR A 96 4.37 -11.32 -8.28
C TYR A 96 4.01 -12.10 -7.01
N ALA A 97 4.84 -13.10 -6.64
CA ALA A 97 4.66 -13.86 -5.41
C ALA A 97 4.80 -12.98 -4.15
N ALA A 98 5.71 -12.00 -4.15
CA ALA A 98 5.84 -11.06 -3.05
C ALA A 98 4.61 -10.14 -2.94
N ALA A 99 4.10 -9.61 -4.06
CA ALA A 99 2.97 -8.70 -4.08
C ALA A 99 1.65 -9.39 -3.68
N ILE A 100 1.35 -10.56 -4.26
CA ILE A 100 0.10 -11.28 -4.01
C ILE A 100 0.20 -12.16 -2.75
N GLY A 101 1.31 -12.89 -2.58
CA GLY A 101 1.50 -13.76 -1.43
C GLY A 101 1.74 -13.00 -0.12
N GLY A 102 2.28 -11.77 -0.21
CA GLY A 102 2.47 -10.87 0.92
C GLY A 102 1.31 -9.92 1.18
N PHE A 103 0.19 -10.05 0.46
CA PHE A 103 -0.87 -9.02 0.42
C PHE A 103 -1.42 -8.62 1.79
N SER A 104 -1.44 -9.51 2.79
CA SER A 104 -1.93 -9.18 4.14
C SER A 104 -0.85 -8.68 5.11
N ALA A 105 0.44 -8.84 4.79
CA ALA A 105 1.52 -8.50 5.69
C ALA A 105 1.98 -7.06 5.48
N ASN A 106 1.99 -6.26 6.56
CA ASN A 106 2.42 -4.87 6.49
C ASN A 106 2.96 -4.37 7.85
N PHE A 107 3.80 -3.34 7.83
CA PHE A 107 4.23 -2.63 9.04
C PHE A 107 3.24 -1.55 9.47
N MET A 108 2.37 -1.10 8.56
CA MET A 108 1.36 -0.09 8.81
C MET A 108 -0.04 -0.70 8.69
N ILE A 109 -0.96 -0.19 9.50
CA ILE A 109 -2.39 -0.51 9.37
C ILE A 109 -2.88 0.08 8.05
N GLY A 110 -3.46 -0.77 7.21
CA GLY A 110 -3.93 -0.42 5.89
C GLY A 110 -5.44 -0.52 5.73
N MET A 111 -5.86 -0.35 4.47
CA MET A 111 -7.24 -0.56 4.04
C MET A 111 -7.73 -1.98 4.35
N ALA A 112 -6.88 -2.99 4.12
CA ALA A 112 -7.24 -4.39 4.34
C ALA A 112 -7.61 -4.66 5.80
N ASP A 113 -6.88 -4.09 6.76
CA ASP A 113 -7.14 -4.26 8.19
C ASP A 113 -8.45 -3.58 8.60
N ALA A 114 -8.68 -2.36 8.09
CA ALA A 114 -9.90 -1.60 8.32
C ALA A 114 -11.13 -2.35 7.76
N LEU A 115 -10.98 -2.95 6.57
CA LEU A 115 -12.01 -3.76 5.93
C LEU A 115 -12.30 -5.05 6.73
N LEU A 116 -11.26 -5.78 7.13
CA LEU A 116 -11.40 -7.01 7.93
C LEU A 116 -12.09 -6.71 9.26
N TYR A 117 -11.73 -5.62 9.93
CA TYR A 117 -12.39 -5.16 11.14
C TYR A 117 -13.89 -4.93 10.92
N ALA A 118 -14.26 -4.25 9.84
CA ALA A 118 -15.66 -3.92 9.54
C ALA A 118 -16.55 -5.15 9.25
N PHE A 119 -15.96 -6.28 8.86
CA PHE A 119 -16.66 -7.57 8.78
C PHE A 119 -16.63 -8.33 10.12
N THR A 120 -15.52 -8.27 10.84
CA THR A 120 -15.30 -9.06 12.06
C THR A 120 -16.11 -8.52 13.24
N GLU A 121 -16.25 -7.20 13.38
CA GLU A 121 -16.99 -6.59 14.49
C GLU A 121 -18.48 -6.98 14.50
N PRO A 122 -19.23 -6.85 13.39
CA PRO A 122 -20.62 -7.31 13.37
C PRO A 122 -20.73 -8.81 13.61
N ALA A 123 -19.81 -9.62 13.09
CA ALA A 123 -19.82 -11.06 13.28
C ALA A 123 -19.54 -11.46 14.73
N ALA A 124 -18.61 -10.80 15.41
CA ALA A 124 -18.30 -11.04 16.82
C ALA A 124 -19.51 -10.72 17.72
N LYS A 125 -20.19 -9.61 17.46
CA LYS A 125 -21.40 -9.17 18.20
C LYS A 125 -22.58 -10.13 18.07
N ILE A 126 -22.63 -10.97 17.04
CA ILE A 126 -23.65 -12.04 16.95
C ILE A 126 -23.48 -13.07 18.06
N VAL A 127 -22.24 -13.28 18.53
CA VAL A 127 -21.90 -14.31 19.53
C VAL A 127 -21.76 -13.70 20.91
N ALA A 128 -21.03 -12.60 21.03
CA ALA A 128 -20.69 -11.98 22.31
C ALA A 128 -20.50 -10.46 22.15
N ASP A 129 -21.35 -9.68 22.84
CA ASP A 129 -21.36 -8.21 22.78
C ASP A 129 -20.21 -7.55 23.56
N ASP A 130 -19.56 -8.28 24.46
CA ASP A 130 -18.48 -7.80 25.33
C ASP A 130 -17.09 -7.90 24.68
N VAL A 131 -17.00 -8.49 23.49
CA VAL A 131 -15.73 -8.65 22.77
C VAL A 131 -15.33 -7.32 22.11
N HIS A 132 -14.43 -6.61 22.79
CA HIS A 132 -13.81 -5.40 22.23
C HIS A 132 -12.73 -5.76 21.22
N ILE A 133 -13.01 -5.50 19.94
CA ILE A 133 -12.02 -5.54 18.87
C ILE A 133 -11.75 -4.13 18.34
N ASN A 134 -10.61 -3.96 17.69
CA ASN A 134 -10.24 -2.73 17.02
C ASN A 134 -9.51 -3.02 15.71
N VAL A 135 -9.31 -1.98 14.89
CA VAL A 135 -8.67 -2.12 13.58
C VAL A 135 -7.20 -2.59 13.69
N ALA A 136 -6.54 -2.35 14.83
CA ALA A 136 -5.17 -2.77 15.08
C ALA A 136 -5.04 -4.19 15.65
N MET A 137 -6.13 -4.95 15.78
CA MET A 137 -6.16 -6.23 16.51
C MET A 137 -5.17 -7.27 15.98
N ASN A 138 -4.88 -7.25 14.67
CA ASN A 138 -3.98 -8.16 13.99
C ASN A 138 -2.57 -7.55 13.75
N TRP A 139 -2.31 -6.31 14.16
CA TRP A 139 -1.13 -5.55 13.73
C TRP A 139 0.19 -6.25 14.06
N TYR A 140 0.32 -6.79 15.27
CA TYR A 140 1.54 -7.54 15.67
C TYR A 140 1.79 -8.74 14.77
N PHE A 141 0.75 -9.45 14.36
CA PHE A 141 0.86 -10.63 13.51
C PHE A 141 1.26 -10.26 12.08
N ILE A 142 0.63 -9.24 11.49
CA ILE A 142 0.95 -8.80 10.13
C ILE A 142 2.36 -8.19 10.06
N ALA A 143 2.80 -7.45 11.09
CA ALA A 143 4.13 -6.87 11.15
C ALA A 143 5.21 -7.96 11.28
N ALA A 144 4.98 -8.96 12.15
CA ALA A 144 5.86 -10.12 12.25
C ALA A 144 5.88 -10.94 10.94
N SER A 145 4.75 -11.03 10.24
CA SER A 145 4.65 -11.75 8.97
C SER A 145 5.57 -11.15 7.90
N VAL A 146 5.78 -9.83 7.85
CA VAL A 146 6.75 -9.21 6.92
C VAL A 146 8.17 -9.74 7.16
N ILE A 147 8.57 -9.84 8.43
CA ILE A 147 9.90 -10.30 8.85
C ILE A 147 10.10 -11.78 8.49
N VAL A 148 9.04 -12.58 8.47
CA VAL A 148 9.09 -14.00 8.10
C VAL A 148 9.02 -14.19 6.58
N LEU A 149 8.14 -13.46 5.89
CA LEU A 149 7.89 -13.62 4.45
C LEU A 149 9.05 -13.13 3.61
N LEU A 150 9.72 -12.04 3.99
CA LEU A 150 10.86 -11.52 3.25
C LEU A 150 11.98 -12.56 3.06
N PRO A 151 12.55 -13.17 4.14
CA PRO A 151 13.57 -14.19 3.99
C PRO A 151 13.03 -15.47 3.36
N ALA A 152 11.77 -15.83 3.58
CA ALA A 152 11.16 -17.00 2.96
C ALA A 152 11.08 -16.87 1.43
N VAL A 153 10.54 -15.75 0.92
CA VAL A 153 10.49 -15.47 -0.53
C VAL A 153 11.90 -15.41 -1.10
N TYR A 154 12.82 -14.69 -0.43
CA TYR A 154 14.21 -14.60 -0.86
C TYR A 154 14.87 -15.98 -0.98
N TRP A 155 14.71 -16.82 0.05
CA TRP A 155 15.29 -18.15 0.09
C TRP A 155 14.70 -19.05 -1.00
N VAL A 156 13.38 -19.05 -1.17
CA VAL A 156 12.72 -19.84 -2.23
C VAL A 156 13.21 -19.40 -3.62
N THR A 157 13.28 -18.10 -3.87
CA THR A 157 13.74 -17.56 -5.15
C THR A 157 15.20 -17.93 -5.43
N MET A 158 16.09 -17.70 -4.47
CA MET A 158 17.52 -17.95 -4.66
C MET A 158 17.87 -19.43 -4.72
N ARG A 159 17.23 -20.26 -3.89
CA ARG A 159 17.60 -21.67 -3.74
C ARG A 159 16.91 -22.58 -4.75
N PHE A 160 15.68 -22.26 -5.16
CA PHE A 160 14.87 -23.14 -6.01
C PHE A 160 14.53 -22.52 -7.36
N VAL A 161 14.05 -21.28 -7.40
CA VAL A 161 13.54 -20.68 -8.64
C VAL A 161 14.67 -20.35 -9.62
N ILE A 162 15.68 -19.61 -9.19
CA ILE A 162 16.81 -19.22 -10.05
C ILE A 162 17.57 -20.44 -10.58
N PRO A 163 17.98 -21.43 -9.74
CA PRO A 163 18.73 -22.57 -10.23
C PRO A 163 17.94 -23.44 -11.22
N ARG A 164 16.62 -23.51 -11.08
CA ARG A 164 15.75 -24.31 -11.97
C ARG A 164 15.56 -23.68 -13.35
N LEU A 165 15.71 -22.36 -13.46
CA LEU A 165 15.58 -21.63 -14.73
C LEU A 165 16.90 -21.54 -15.51
N GLY A 166 18.03 -21.87 -14.89
CA GLY A 166 19.33 -21.85 -15.55
C GLY A 166 19.87 -20.44 -15.82
N LYS A 167 20.96 -20.37 -16.60
CA LYS A 167 21.58 -19.09 -17.00
C LYS A 167 20.77 -18.46 -18.13
N PHE A 168 20.51 -17.17 -18.00
CA PHE A 168 19.86 -16.40 -19.06
C PHE A 168 20.85 -16.10 -20.18
N ASP A 169 20.52 -16.49 -21.40
CA ASP A 169 21.26 -16.12 -22.61
C ASP A 169 20.54 -14.97 -23.32
N ALA A 170 21.07 -13.76 -23.17
CA ALA A 170 20.49 -12.55 -23.74
C ALA A 170 20.54 -12.53 -25.28
N SER A 171 21.34 -13.38 -25.92
CA SER A 171 21.45 -13.46 -27.38
C SER A 171 20.25 -14.14 -28.05
N GLN A 172 19.44 -14.89 -27.28
CA GLN A 172 18.27 -15.62 -27.78
C GLN A 172 16.95 -14.91 -27.47
N SER A 173 16.99 -13.70 -26.92
CA SER A 173 15.81 -12.96 -26.49
C SER A 173 15.61 -11.67 -27.29
N ASP A 174 14.44 -11.49 -27.91
CA ASP A 174 13.98 -10.21 -28.51
C ASP A 174 13.64 -9.13 -27.46
N ILE A 175 14.07 -9.32 -26.21
CA ILE A 175 13.77 -8.40 -25.10
C ILE A 175 14.66 -7.16 -25.24
N GLN A 176 14.11 -6.12 -25.86
CA GLN A 176 14.70 -4.78 -25.81
C GLN A 176 14.51 -4.21 -24.40
N VAL A 177 15.56 -4.25 -23.58
CA VAL A 177 15.60 -3.54 -22.29
C VAL A 177 15.67 -2.04 -22.57
N ASN A 178 14.52 -1.43 -22.84
CA ASN A 178 14.41 0.02 -23.01
C ASN A 178 14.47 0.70 -21.63
N ASP A 179 15.68 1.14 -21.26
CA ASP A 179 15.98 1.89 -20.04
C ASP A 179 15.15 3.20 -19.92
N ALA A 180 14.62 3.71 -21.04
CA ALA A 180 13.88 4.97 -21.12
C ALA A 180 12.57 4.97 -20.31
N ASN A 181 11.85 3.84 -20.25
CA ASN A 181 10.60 3.73 -19.48
C ASN A 181 10.85 3.38 -17.99
N SER A 182 12.08 3.01 -17.66
CA SER A 182 12.47 2.62 -16.30
C SER A 182 12.86 3.84 -15.46
N ARG A 183 13.41 4.89 -16.06
CA ARG A 183 13.97 6.03 -15.33
C ARG A 183 12.96 7.16 -15.19
N LEU A 184 12.93 7.75 -14.01
CA LEU A 184 12.09 8.91 -13.71
C LEU A 184 12.66 10.17 -14.35
N THR A 185 11.79 10.94 -14.98
CA THR A 185 12.12 12.29 -15.48
C THR A 185 12.47 13.22 -14.32
N PRO A 186 13.19 14.34 -14.56
CA PRO A 186 13.48 15.34 -13.53
C PRO A 186 12.21 15.91 -12.89
N GLN A 187 11.13 16.06 -13.66
CA GLN A 187 9.85 16.52 -13.16
C GLN A 187 9.20 15.49 -12.23
N GLU A 188 9.16 14.21 -12.60
CA GLU A 188 8.62 13.13 -11.77
C GLU A 188 9.41 12.99 -10.47
N ASN A 189 10.75 13.06 -10.53
CA ASN A 189 11.58 13.01 -9.33
C ASN A 189 11.29 14.18 -8.38
N ARG A 190 11.12 15.39 -8.91
CA ARG A 190 10.77 16.56 -8.09
C ARG A 190 9.36 16.41 -7.51
N ALA A 191 8.38 15.98 -8.30
CA ALA A 191 7.02 15.76 -7.84
C ALA A 191 6.95 14.68 -6.75
N LEU A 192 7.64 13.54 -6.93
CA LEU A 192 7.75 12.48 -5.93
C LEU A 192 8.38 12.98 -4.63
N PHE A 193 9.43 13.80 -4.72
CA PHE A 193 10.08 14.35 -3.53
C PHE A 193 9.10 15.18 -2.68
N TRP A 194 8.35 16.08 -3.30
CA TRP A 194 7.36 16.91 -2.59
C TRP A 194 6.15 16.10 -2.10
N ALA A 195 5.70 15.09 -2.86
CA ALA A 195 4.66 14.18 -2.42
C ALA A 195 5.09 13.33 -1.22
N ASN A 196 6.33 12.83 -1.21
CA ASN A 196 6.86 12.11 -0.04
C ASN A 196 7.00 13.03 1.18
N ILE A 197 7.44 14.28 0.98
CA ILE A 197 7.46 15.27 2.06
C ILE A 197 6.05 15.49 2.61
N SER A 198 5.05 15.68 1.76
CA SER A 198 3.67 15.92 2.23
C SER A 198 3.11 14.71 3.00
N PHE A 199 3.42 13.48 2.57
CA PHE A 199 3.11 12.26 3.32
C PHE A 199 3.70 12.28 4.74
N PHE A 200 5.00 12.56 4.88
CA PHE A 200 5.65 12.62 6.19
C PHE A 200 5.15 13.79 7.04
N VAL A 201 4.82 14.94 6.43
CA VAL A 201 4.23 16.08 7.13
C VAL A 201 2.85 15.72 7.68
N VAL A 202 2.00 15.03 6.92
CA VAL A 202 0.69 14.57 7.40
C VAL A 202 0.86 13.62 8.58
N ILE A 203 1.79 12.65 8.50
CA ILE A 203 2.10 11.76 9.63
C ILE A 203 2.56 12.55 10.85
N ALA A 204 3.50 13.48 10.68
CA ALA A 204 4.02 14.29 11.78
C ALA A 204 2.91 15.12 12.44
N LEU A 205 2.02 15.73 11.65
CA LEU A 205 0.87 16.47 12.16
C LEU A 205 -0.09 15.56 12.93
N ILE A 206 -0.38 14.36 12.44
CA ILE A 206 -1.22 13.38 13.16
C ILE A 206 -0.57 13.02 14.51
N ILE A 207 0.74 12.75 14.52
CA ILE A 207 1.48 12.41 15.75
C ILE A 207 1.46 13.58 16.74
N ILE A 208 1.78 14.80 16.29
CA ILE A 208 1.77 16.02 17.12
C ILE A 208 0.37 16.24 17.70
N CYS A 209 -0.68 16.06 16.90
CA CYS A 209 -2.05 16.17 17.38
C CYS A 209 -2.40 15.04 18.35
N ALA A 210 -1.86 13.83 18.23
CA ALA A 210 -2.18 12.69 19.09
C ALA A 210 -1.43 12.68 20.44
N ILE A 211 -0.28 13.35 20.54
CA ILE A 211 0.55 13.36 21.76
C ILE A 211 -0.16 14.04 22.96
N PRO A 212 -0.73 15.26 22.84
CA PRO A 212 -1.34 15.96 23.96
C PRO A 212 -2.41 15.12 24.67
N GLN A 213 -2.42 15.16 26.01
CA GLN A 213 -3.42 14.45 26.81
C GLN A 213 -4.85 14.95 26.53
N ASN A 214 -5.00 16.23 26.20
CA ASN A 214 -6.26 16.87 25.81
C ASN A 214 -6.53 16.81 24.29
N SER A 215 -5.88 15.89 23.58
CA SER A 215 -6.08 15.74 22.14
C SER A 215 -7.50 15.29 21.82
N PHE A 216 -8.10 15.92 20.81
CA PHE A 216 -9.38 15.47 20.23
C PHE A 216 -9.29 14.08 19.58
N LEU A 217 -8.08 13.56 19.32
CA LEU A 217 -7.84 12.24 18.75
C LEU A 217 -7.83 11.12 19.80
N ARG A 218 -7.75 11.49 21.09
CA ARG A 218 -7.81 10.56 22.22
C ARG A 218 -9.23 10.38 22.71
N ASN A 219 -9.47 9.26 23.37
CA ASN A 219 -10.71 9.04 24.09
C ASN A 219 -10.87 10.11 25.19
N ALA A 220 -11.97 10.87 25.13
CA ALA A 220 -12.22 11.98 26.04
C ALA A 220 -12.37 11.58 27.52
N LYS A 221 -12.71 10.31 27.80
CA LYS A 221 -12.89 9.79 29.17
C LYS A 221 -11.64 9.10 29.70
N THR A 222 -10.97 8.31 28.87
CA THR A 222 -9.84 7.47 29.32
C THR A 222 -8.47 8.01 28.92
N GLY A 223 -8.41 8.98 28.00
CA GLY A 223 -7.15 9.46 27.41
C GLY A 223 -6.46 8.42 26.51
N SER A 224 -7.08 7.25 26.29
CA SER A 224 -6.54 6.17 25.47
C SER A 224 -6.51 6.55 24.00
N LEU A 225 -5.47 6.07 23.30
CA LEU A 225 -5.36 6.12 21.84
C LEU A 225 -5.87 4.85 21.16
N LEU A 226 -6.07 3.77 21.92
CA LEU A 226 -6.39 2.45 21.38
C LEU A 226 -7.84 2.03 21.63
N ASN A 227 -8.44 2.49 22.72
CA ASN A 227 -9.76 2.06 23.16
C ASN A 227 -10.76 3.19 22.98
N ASP A 228 -11.76 2.98 22.10
CA ASP A 228 -12.82 3.94 21.79
C ASP A 228 -12.30 5.36 21.51
N ALA A 229 -11.14 5.43 20.84
CA ALA A 229 -10.47 6.67 20.53
C ALA A 229 -10.84 7.12 19.10
N PRO A 230 -11.09 8.41 18.87
CA PRO A 230 -11.37 8.94 17.54
C PRO A 230 -10.30 8.58 16.49
N ILE A 231 -9.05 8.39 16.89
CA ILE A 231 -7.96 7.98 15.98
C ILE A 231 -8.14 6.55 15.42
N ILE A 232 -8.64 5.62 16.22
CA ILE A 232 -8.86 4.22 15.81
C ILE A 232 -10.20 4.09 15.09
N ASN A 233 -11.25 4.72 15.63
CA ASN A 233 -12.59 4.66 15.04
C ASN A 233 -12.64 5.45 13.71
N GLY A 234 -11.85 6.51 13.59
CA GLY A 234 -11.72 7.36 12.41
C GLY A 234 -10.60 6.95 11.45
N VAL A 235 -10.06 5.73 11.57
CA VAL A 235 -8.88 5.30 10.79
C VAL A 235 -9.08 5.44 9.28
N GLY A 236 -10.29 5.21 8.76
CA GLY A 236 -10.58 5.36 7.34
C GLY A 236 -10.40 6.79 6.84
N LEU A 237 -10.81 7.78 7.66
CA LEU A 237 -10.59 9.19 7.34
C LEU A 237 -9.11 9.56 7.41
N LEU A 238 -8.37 8.99 8.36
CA LEU A 238 -6.93 9.19 8.46
C LEU A 238 -6.20 8.61 7.25
N ILE A 239 -6.54 7.39 6.84
CA ILE A 239 -5.98 6.74 5.64
C ILE A 239 -6.35 7.55 4.39
N LEU A 240 -7.59 8.03 4.28
CA LEU A 240 -8.02 8.92 3.20
C LEU A 240 -7.09 10.12 3.12
N ILE A 241 -6.91 10.87 4.21
CA ILE A 241 -6.07 12.08 4.22
C ILE A 241 -4.61 11.72 3.92
N LEU A 242 -4.11 10.63 4.51
CA LEU A 242 -2.74 10.17 4.39
C LEU A 242 -2.34 9.87 2.93
N PHE A 243 -3.24 9.30 2.12
CA PHE A 243 -2.96 8.99 0.71
C PHE A 243 -3.47 10.05 -0.27
N LEU A 244 -4.56 10.76 0.07
CA LEU A 244 -5.11 11.83 -0.76
C LEU A 244 -4.12 12.99 -0.91
N VAL A 245 -3.51 13.45 0.20
CA VAL A 245 -2.60 14.60 0.19
C VAL A 245 -1.36 14.38 -0.69
N PRO A 246 -0.57 13.29 -0.55
CA PRO A 246 0.56 13.05 -1.44
C PRO A 246 0.13 12.80 -2.89
N GLY A 247 -0.98 12.09 -3.11
CA GLY A 247 -1.55 11.89 -4.45
C GLY A 247 -1.89 13.23 -5.14
N LEU A 248 -2.53 14.15 -4.41
CA LEU A 248 -2.83 15.49 -4.89
C LEU A 248 -1.57 16.29 -5.21
N VAL A 249 -0.61 16.33 -4.28
CA VAL A 249 0.66 17.06 -4.48
C VAL A 249 1.38 16.53 -5.72
N TYR A 250 1.47 15.21 -5.88
CA TYR A 250 2.06 14.58 -7.05
C TYR A 250 1.32 14.95 -8.33
N GLY A 251 -0.02 14.80 -8.35
CA GLY A 251 -0.86 15.08 -9.51
C GLY A 251 -0.82 16.54 -9.97
N VAL A 252 -0.81 17.50 -9.03
CA VAL A 252 -0.71 18.94 -9.32
C VAL A 252 0.67 19.27 -9.90
N MET A 253 1.75 18.74 -9.32
CA MET A 253 3.11 19.00 -9.82
C MET A 253 3.38 18.35 -11.19
N MET A 254 2.74 17.22 -11.46
CA MET A 254 2.75 16.58 -12.78
C MET A 254 1.77 17.24 -13.77
N LYS A 255 1.04 18.29 -13.37
CA LYS A 255 0.01 18.98 -14.17
C LYS A 255 -1.07 18.04 -14.71
N LYS A 256 -1.33 16.93 -13.99
CA LYS A 256 -2.40 15.98 -14.31
C LYS A 256 -3.76 16.55 -13.96
N PHE A 257 -3.86 17.25 -12.84
CA PHE A 257 -5.07 18.00 -12.46
C PHE A 257 -4.91 19.46 -12.87
N ARG A 258 -5.74 19.94 -13.82
CA ARG A 258 -5.79 21.35 -14.22
C ARG A 258 -6.92 22.10 -13.51
N SER A 259 -7.92 21.37 -13.00
CA SER A 259 -9.06 21.90 -12.24
C SER A 259 -9.53 20.91 -11.16
N THR A 260 -10.22 21.41 -10.12
CA THR A 260 -10.98 20.57 -9.17
C THR A 260 -12.02 19.68 -9.84
N LYS A 261 -12.46 20.03 -11.06
CA LYS A 261 -13.33 19.16 -11.87
C LYS A 261 -12.64 17.89 -12.39
N ASP A 262 -11.32 17.91 -12.56
CA ASP A 262 -10.56 16.74 -13.03
C ASP A 262 -10.42 15.72 -11.90
N LEU A 263 -10.31 16.19 -10.66
CA LEU A 263 -10.29 15.36 -9.46
C LEU A 263 -11.53 14.48 -9.31
N GLY A 264 -12.73 15.02 -9.57
CA GLY A 264 -13.97 14.25 -9.49
C GLY A 264 -14.20 13.27 -10.64
N LYS A 265 -13.48 13.42 -11.77
CA LYS A 265 -13.57 12.50 -12.92
C LYS A 265 -12.64 11.30 -12.79
N ASP A 266 -11.47 11.50 -12.18
CA ASP A 266 -10.45 10.47 -12.09
C ASP A 266 -10.48 9.69 -10.76
N ALA A 267 -11.16 10.21 -9.73
CA ALA A 267 -11.26 9.59 -8.40
C ALA A 267 -12.49 8.67 -8.20
N CYS A 268 -13.40 8.59 -9.18
CA CYS A 268 -14.57 7.71 -9.20
C CYS A 268 -14.39 6.56 -10.20
#